data_AF-X6LGE1-F1
#
_entry.id   AF-X6LGE1-F1
#
_cell.length_a   1.000
_cell.length_b   1.000
_cell.length_c   1.000
_cell.angle_alpha   90.00
_cell.angle_beta   90.00
_cell.angle_gamma   90.00
#
_symmetry.space_group_name_H-M   'P 1'
#
loop_
_entity.id
_entity.type
_entity.pdbx_description
1 polymer ?
#
loop_
_entity_poly.entity_id
_entity_poly.type
_entity_poly.pdbx_seq_one_letter_code
_entity_poly.pdbx_strand_id
1 'polypeptide(L)'
;YIQQTMQISAIWNHYIDLNLICTILQNTQGEINQAIEDLSIFEAWKIQTNNIKKYEKNKKKFIERRCCNHDINLFSIFLKEERAIGCTSIEFAAAYTVNDGMPFVEKDKR
;
A
#
# COMPACT_ATOMS: atom_id res chain seq x y z
N TYR A 1 5.63 -13.82 -4.74
CA TYR A 1 6.59 -12.70 -4.73
C TYR A 1 7.51 -12.64 -3.51
N ILE A 2 7.62 -13.68 -2.65
CA ILE A 2 8.37 -13.61 -1.38
C ILE A 2 9.84 -13.16 -1.55
N GLN A 3 10.58 -13.78 -2.46
CA GLN A 3 12.00 -13.44 -2.69
C GLN A 3 12.19 -12.01 -3.20
N GLN A 4 11.35 -11.57 -4.16
CA GLN A 4 11.38 -10.21 -4.71
C GLN A 4 11.00 -9.18 -3.64
N THR A 5 10.00 -9.48 -2.81
CA THR A 5 9.62 -8.64 -1.67
C THR A 5 10.79 -8.43 -0.71
N MET A 6 11.52 -9.50 -0.37
CA MET A 6 12.70 -9.40 0.50
C MET A 6 13.85 -8.60 -0.15
N GLN A 7 14.07 -8.77 -1.45
CA GLN A 7 15.07 -8.00 -2.19
C GLN A 7 14.77 -6.50 -2.16
N ILE A 8 13.53 -6.09 -2.48
CA ILE A 8 13.13 -4.67 -2.43
C ILE A 8 13.17 -4.15 -1.00
N SER A 9 12.72 -4.95 -0.03
CA SER A 9 12.79 -4.57 1.39
C SER A 9 14.23 -4.25 1.83
N ALA A 10 15.21 -5.03 1.39
CA ALA A 10 16.63 -4.78 1.70
C ALA A 10 17.15 -3.46 1.08
N ILE A 11 16.73 -3.10 -0.14
CA ILE A 11 17.08 -1.81 -0.78
C ILE A 11 16.62 -0.63 0.09
N TRP A 12 15.45 -0.76 0.70
CA TRP A 12 14.85 0.25 1.57
C TRP A 12 15.19 0.06 3.06
N ASN A 13 16.24 -0.70 3.39
CA ASN A 13 16.67 -0.99 4.77
C ASN A 13 15.51 -1.46 5.69
N HIS A 14 14.59 -2.24 5.13
CA HIS A 14 13.41 -2.79 5.79
C HIS A 14 12.41 -1.78 6.37
N TYR A 15 12.47 -0.51 5.95
CA TYR A 15 11.55 0.53 6.43
C TYR A 15 10.15 0.44 5.81
N ILE A 16 10.02 -0.22 4.67
CA ILE A 16 8.76 -0.33 3.94
C ILE A 16 8.01 -1.61 4.35
N ASP A 17 6.71 -1.46 4.57
CA ASP A 17 5.81 -2.57 4.86
C ASP A 17 5.85 -3.64 3.74
N LEU A 18 6.02 -4.91 4.14
CA LEU A 18 6.17 -6.02 3.20
C LEU A 18 4.88 -6.29 2.39
N ASN A 19 3.71 -6.01 2.97
CA ASN A 19 2.43 -6.14 2.28
C ASN A 19 2.33 -5.08 1.18
N LEU A 20 2.77 -3.84 1.44
CA LEU A 20 2.86 -2.81 0.41
C LEU A 20 3.79 -3.22 -0.75
N ILE A 21 5.00 -3.69 -0.44
CA ILE A 21 5.94 -4.15 -1.49
C ILE A 21 5.33 -5.31 -2.29
N CYS A 22 4.73 -6.28 -1.62
CA CYS A 22 4.08 -7.42 -2.28
C CYS A 22 2.93 -6.95 -3.20
N THR A 23 2.14 -5.98 -2.75
CA THR A 23 1.04 -5.38 -3.52
C THR A 23 1.54 -4.68 -4.77
N ILE A 24 2.60 -3.89 -4.66
CA ILE A 24 3.21 -3.19 -5.80
C ILE A 24 3.72 -4.23 -6.81
N LEU A 25 4.44 -5.26 -6.34
CA LEU A 25 4.89 -6.37 -7.19
C LEU A 25 3.74 -7.10 -7.89
N GLN A 26 2.61 -7.30 -7.22
CA GLN A 26 1.42 -7.87 -7.87
C GLN A 26 0.88 -6.96 -8.98
N ASN A 27 0.83 -5.65 -8.75
CA ASN A 27 0.37 -4.68 -9.75
C ASN A 27 1.34 -4.57 -10.95
N THR A 28 2.64 -4.71 -10.72
CA THR A 28 3.67 -4.72 -11.78
C THR A 28 3.92 -6.10 -12.37
N GLN A 29 3.09 -7.10 -12.06
CA GLN A 29 3.24 -8.49 -12.53
C GLN A 29 4.61 -9.12 -12.19
N GLY A 30 5.25 -8.67 -11.12
CA GLY A 30 6.55 -9.15 -10.66
C GLY A 30 7.75 -8.39 -11.22
N GLU A 31 7.54 -7.38 -12.05
CA GLU A 31 8.62 -6.57 -12.61
C GLU A 31 9.27 -5.72 -11.51
N ILE A 32 10.48 -6.12 -11.10
CA ILE A 32 11.19 -5.57 -9.95
C ILE A 32 11.56 -4.10 -10.17
N ASN A 33 12.08 -3.77 -11.35
CA ASN A 33 12.52 -2.40 -11.65
C ASN A 33 11.34 -1.43 -11.62
N GLN A 34 10.20 -1.83 -12.21
CA GLN A 34 8.97 -1.05 -12.15
C GLN A 34 8.46 -0.93 -10.71
N ALA A 35 8.50 -2.01 -9.93
CA ALA A 35 8.06 -1.97 -8.53
C ALA A 35 8.91 -1.03 -7.67
N ILE A 36 10.23 -0.95 -7.92
CA ILE A 36 11.13 -0.01 -7.25
C ILE A 36 10.80 1.43 -7.66
N GLU A 37 10.54 1.69 -8.94
CA GLU A 37 10.15 3.00 -9.44
C GLU A 37 8.81 3.46 -8.83
N ASP A 38 7.78 2.61 -8.91
CA ASP A 38 6.45 2.90 -8.37
C ASP A 38 6.49 3.15 -6.85
N LEU A 39 7.27 2.34 -6.11
CA LEU A 39 7.48 2.54 -4.68
C LEU A 39 8.18 3.87 -4.38
N SER A 40 9.16 4.26 -5.19
CA SER A 40 9.88 5.53 -5.04
C SER A 40 8.96 6.73 -5.28
N ILE A 41 8.12 6.67 -6.32
CA ILE A 41 7.13 7.70 -6.64
C ILE A 41 6.10 7.79 -5.49
N PHE A 42 5.60 6.65 -5.02
CA PHE A 42 4.64 6.60 -3.92
C PHE A 42 5.21 7.19 -2.63
N GLU A 43 6.43 6.83 -2.21
CA GLU A 43 7.03 7.37 -0.99
C GLU A 43 7.29 8.88 -1.11
N ALA A 44 7.69 9.38 -2.29
CA ALA A 44 7.78 10.81 -2.55
C ALA A 44 6.42 11.52 -2.46
N TRP A 45 5.36 10.91 -3.01
CA TRP A 45 3.99 11.41 -2.89
C TRP A 45 3.50 11.42 -1.43
N LYS A 46 3.83 10.39 -0.65
CA LYS A 46 3.43 10.20 0.75
C LYS A 46 3.98 11.28 1.68
N ILE A 47 5.19 11.76 1.44
CA ILE A 47 5.85 12.83 2.23
C ILE A 47 5.10 14.17 2.14
N GLN A 48 4.32 14.40 1.08
CA GLN A 48 3.57 15.64 0.93
C GLN A 48 2.45 15.72 1.98
N THR A 49 2.52 16.73 2.87
CA THR A 49 1.66 16.83 4.07
C THR A 49 0.15 16.81 3.75
N ASN A 50 -0.25 17.26 2.56
CA ASN A 50 -1.66 17.26 2.14
C ASN A 50 -2.23 15.85 1.94
N ASN A 51 -1.39 14.88 1.56
CA ASN A 51 -1.82 13.53 1.23
C ASN A 51 -2.11 12.71 2.49
N ILE A 52 -1.25 12.84 3.51
CA ILE A 52 -1.51 12.26 4.85
C ILE A 52 -2.80 12.84 5.45
N LYS A 53 -3.02 14.15 5.33
CA LYS A 53 -4.27 14.78 5.81
C LYS A 53 -5.51 14.24 5.07
N LYS A 54 -5.39 13.92 3.77
CA LYS A 54 -6.48 13.32 2.99
C LYS A 54 -6.81 11.91 3.48
N TYR A 55 -5.79 11.13 3.85
CA TYR A 55 -5.98 9.83 4.48
C TYR A 55 -6.68 9.95 5.83
N GLU A 56 -6.19 10.81 6.72
CA GLU A 56 -6.78 10.97 8.07
C GLU A 56 -8.27 11.35 8.03
N LYS A 57 -8.70 12.17 7.06
CA LYS A 57 -10.13 12.49 6.85
C LYS A 57 -10.99 11.28 6.49
N ASN A 58 -10.41 10.28 5.82
CA ASN A 58 -11.12 9.09 5.33
C ASN A 58 -10.82 7.83 6.13
N LYS A 59 -9.85 7.87 7.05
CA LYS A 59 -9.34 6.74 7.84
C LYS A 59 -10.45 5.93 8.50
N LYS A 60 -11.46 6.59 9.07
CA LYS A 60 -12.62 5.92 9.67
C LYS A 60 -13.33 4.97 8.68
N LYS A 61 -13.52 5.39 7.43
CA LYS A 61 -14.19 4.59 6.40
C LYS A 61 -13.37 3.36 6.00
N PHE A 62 -12.05 3.48 5.98
CA PHE A 62 -11.15 2.33 5.75
C PHE A 62 -11.27 1.31 6.89
N ILE A 63 -11.27 1.77 8.15
CA ILE A 63 -11.42 0.90 9.33
C ILE A 63 -12.80 0.23 9.35
N GLU A 64 -13.87 0.94 9.00
CA GLU A 64 -15.23 0.37 8.87
C GLU A 64 -15.30 -0.75 7.82
N ARG A 65 -14.41 -0.73 6.82
CA ARG A 65 -14.22 -1.79 5.81
C ARG A 65 -13.13 -2.80 6.19
N ARG A 66 -12.67 -2.79 7.45
CA ARG A 66 -11.61 -3.67 7.99
C ARG A 66 -10.24 -3.48 7.34
N CYS A 67 -10.01 -2.37 6.65
CA CYS A 67 -8.73 -2.06 6.01
C CYS A 67 -7.80 -1.39 7.05
N CYS A 68 -7.11 -2.19 7.87
CA CYS A 68 -6.28 -1.66 8.96
C CYS A 68 -4.83 -1.35 8.55
N ASN A 69 -4.34 -1.87 7.42
CA ASN A 69 -2.99 -1.54 6.94
C ASN A 69 -2.97 -0.11 6.38
N HIS A 70 -2.34 0.81 7.12
CA HIS A 70 -2.29 2.23 6.78
C HIS A 70 -1.53 2.52 5.48
N ASP A 71 -0.44 1.79 5.22
CA ASP A 71 0.36 1.97 4.01
C ASP A 71 -0.41 1.53 2.75
N ILE A 72 -1.15 0.42 2.83
CA ILE A 72 -2.06 0.00 1.75
C ILE A 72 -3.18 1.01 1.52
N ASN A 73 -3.76 1.57 2.59
CA ASN A 73 -4.80 2.57 2.47
C ASN A 73 -4.29 3.87 1.81
N LEU A 74 -3.07 4.30 2.14
CA LEU A 74 -2.42 5.44 1.50
C LEU A 74 -2.13 5.14 0.04
N PHE A 75 -1.59 3.95 -0.24
CA PHE A 75 -1.30 3.50 -1.60
C PHE A 75 -2.55 3.44 -2.47
N SER A 76 -3.68 2.99 -1.94
CA SER A 76 -4.94 2.96 -2.70
C SER A 76 -5.49 4.36 -3.01
N ILE A 77 -5.24 5.36 -2.15
CA ILE A 77 -5.54 6.76 -2.44
C ILE A 77 -4.65 7.26 -3.56
N PHE A 78 -3.34 6.99 -3.49
CA PHE A 78 -2.37 7.35 -4.52
C PHE A 78 -2.77 6.77 -5.89
N LEU A 79 -3.02 5.46 -5.97
CA LEU A 79 -3.46 4.81 -7.21
C LEU A 79 -4.74 5.43 -7.78
N LYS A 80 -5.66 5.88 -6.91
CA LYS A 80 -6.87 6.55 -7.37
C LYS A 80 -6.59 7.94 -7.97
N GLU A 81 -5.66 8.68 -7.39
CA GLU A 81 -5.25 10.00 -7.90
C GLU A 81 -4.54 9.87 -9.26
N GLU A 82 -3.67 8.89 -9.39
CA GLU A 82 -2.97 8.56 -10.64
C GLU A 82 -3.88 7.90 -11.69
N ARG A 83 -5.16 7.67 -11.38
CA ARG A 83 -6.14 6.99 -12.25
C ARG A 83 -5.69 5.58 -12.66
N ALA A 84 -4.80 4.95 -11.89
CA ALA A 84 -4.31 3.59 -12.11
C ALA A 84 -5.36 2.53 -11.77
N ILE A 85 -6.42 2.89 -11.03
CA ILE A 85 -7.52 1.99 -10.66
C ILE A 85 -8.89 2.55 -11.06
N GLY A 86 -9.76 1.65 -11.55
CA GLY A 86 -11.13 1.96 -11.93
C GLY A 86 -12.10 2.10 -10.75
N CYS A 87 -11.82 1.46 -9.63
CA CYS A 87 -12.64 1.49 -8.41
C CYS A 87 -12.28 2.66 -7.48
N THR A 88 -12.92 2.74 -6.32
CA THR A 88 -12.54 3.67 -5.24
C THR A 88 -11.33 3.14 -4.47
N SER A 89 -10.59 4.04 -3.80
CA SER A 89 -9.46 3.66 -2.95
C SER A 89 -9.86 2.71 -1.80
N ILE A 90 -11.08 2.86 -1.27
CA ILE A 90 -11.61 1.99 -0.22
C ILE A 90 -11.96 0.60 -0.78
N GLU A 91 -12.58 0.52 -1.95
CA GLU A 91 -12.87 -0.78 -2.59
C GLU A 91 -11.60 -1.54 -2.94
N PHE A 92 -10.58 -0.84 -3.44
CA PHE A 92 -9.26 -1.43 -3.69
C PHE A 92 -8.64 -1.99 -2.40
N ALA A 93 -8.56 -1.18 -1.34
CA ALA A 93 -7.99 -1.61 -0.06
C ALA A 93 -8.78 -2.76 0.58
N ALA A 94 -10.10 -2.77 0.40
CA ALA A 94 -10.95 -3.85 0.90
C ALA A 94 -10.73 -5.15 0.11
N ALA A 95 -10.64 -5.07 -1.22
CA ALA A 95 -10.33 -6.23 -2.06
C ALA A 95 -8.95 -6.81 -1.72
N TYR A 96 -7.95 -5.94 -1.54
CA TYR A 96 -6.62 -6.34 -1.06
C TYR A 96 -6.70 -7.05 0.29
N THR A 97 -7.39 -6.44 1.26
CA THR A 97 -7.54 -7.02 2.60
C THR A 97 -8.15 -8.42 2.57
N VAL A 98 -9.09 -8.67 1.64
CA VAL A 98 -9.76 -9.97 1.47
C VAL A 98 -8.86 -11.00 0.79
N ASN A 99 -8.11 -10.60 -0.24
CA ASN A 99 -7.37 -11.52 -1.09
C ASN A 99 -5.93 -11.77 -0.62
N ASP A 100 -5.27 -10.71 -0.14
CA ASP A 100 -3.82 -10.63 0.04
C ASP A 100 -3.43 -10.16 1.45
N GLY A 101 -4.41 -9.73 2.26
CA GLY A 101 -4.22 -9.35 3.65
C GLY A 101 -3.74 -10.53 4.49
N MET A 102 -2.42 -10.66 4.63
CA MET A 102 -1.82 -11.55 5.61
C MET A 102 -2.35 -11.21 7.01
N PRO A 103 -2.62 -12.21 7.87
CA PRO A 103 -3.17 -11.97 9.19
C PRO A 103 -2.28 -11.01 9.96
N PHE A 104 -2.92 -9.99 10.52
CA PHE A 104 -2.33 -8.92 11.33
C PHE A 104 -1.11 -9.38 12.13
N VAL A 105 0.00 -8.66 11.98
CA VAL A 105 1.07 -8.78 12.97
C VAL A 105 0.59 -8.14 14.26
N GLU A 106 1.02 -8.68 15.40
CA GLU A 106 0.46 -8.41 16.73
C GLU A 106 0.47 -6.92 17.13
N LYS A 107 1.34 -6.13 16.51
CA LYS A 107 1.43 -4.66 16.64
C LYS A 107 0.22 -3.90 16.09
N ASP A 108 -0.58 -4.49 15.19
CA ASP A 108 -1.72 -3.84 14.53
C ASP A 108 -3.04 -4.02 15.31
N LYS A 109 -3.02 -4.71 16.45
CA LYS A 109 -4.17 -4.97 17.32
C LYS A 109 -4.47 -3.84 18.33
N ARG A 110 -3.83 -2.67 18.22
CA ARG A 110 -3.96 -1.58 19.21
C ARG A 110 -4.68 -0.36 18.66
#